data_AF-A0A7T1MMA2-F1
#
_entry.id   AF-A0A7T1MMA2-F1
#
_cell.length_a   1.000
_cell.length_b   1.000
_cell.length_c   1.000
_cell.angle_alpha   90.00
_cell.angle_beta   90.00
_cell.angle_gamma   90.00
#
_symmetry.space_group_name_H-M   'P 1'
#
loop_
_entity.id
_entity.type
_entity.pdbx_description
1 polymer ?
#
loop_
_entity_poly.entity_id
_entity_poly.type
_entity_poly.pdbx_seq_one_letter_code
_entity_poly.pdbx_strand_id
1 'polypeptide(L)'
;MLTDPWQGRDPLASAGVDEVGRGSLFGPVFAGAVVLGQPCLAPLAAVGLTDSKKLTARRRADLVPVIQNLAEAWALGQASAAEIDRHGIRVATEWAMLRAVQKLPRPPQLLLVDGVLPLRCWSGEQVTLVRGDSHCLAIAAASVLAKQARDGLIGELAKSYPGYGLERHAGYGTAKHRQALQDLGPTPLHRLSFLSRVAPCAPGTRAGSP
;
A
#
# COMPACT_ATOMS: atom_id res chain seq x y z
N MET A 1 -26.04 7.19 -3.71
CA MET A 1 -26.28 5.96 -2.93
C MET A 1 -24.96 5.20 -2.90
N LEU A 2 -24.39 4.93 -1.72
CA LEU A 2 -23.29 3.97 -1.62
C LEU A 2 -23.87 2.63 -2.09
N THR A 3 -23.49 2.18 -3.28
CA THR A 3 -23.72 0.80 -3.72
C THR A 3 -23.20 -0.10 -2.62
N ASP A 4 -24.03 -1.02 -2.12
CA ASP A 4 -23.65 -1.94 -1.05
C ASP A 4 -22.36 -2.68 -1.44
N PRO A 5 -21.20 -2.30 -0.87
CA PRO A 5 -19.94 -2.90 -1.28
C PRO A 5 -19.82 -4.33 -0.75
N TRP A 6 -20.68 -4.73 0.20
CA TRP A 6 -20.67 -6.02 0.87
C TRP A 6 -21.51 -7.09 0.16
N GLN A 7 -22.14 -6.75 -0.98
CA GLN A 7 -22.93 -7.68 -1.80
C GLN A 7 -24.01 -8.43 -1.00
N GLY A 8 -24.69 -7.74 -0.08
CA GLY A 8 -25.70 -8.31 0.79
C GLY A 8 -25.15 -9.17 1.94
N ARG A 9 -23.82 -9.23 2.12
CA ARG A 9 -23.19 -9.86 3.29
C ARG A 9 -23.15 -8.89 4.47
N ASP A 10 -23.04 -9.46 5.67
CA ASP A 10 -22.73 -8.70 6.87
C ASP A 10 -21.33 -8.05 6.73
N PRO A 11 -21.18 -6.74 6.98
CA PRO A 11 -19.87 -6.10 7.07
C PRO A 11 -18.89 -6.80 8.02
N LEU A 12 -19.38 -7.38 9.12
CA LEU A 12 -18.56 -8.15 10.07
C LEU A 12 -18.02 -9.46 9.48
N ALA A 13 -18.69 -10.00 8.46
CA ALA A 13 -18.25 -11.19 7.75
C ALA A 13 -17.26 -10.86 6.62
N SER A 14 -16.91 -9.59 6.43
CA SER A 14 -16.19 -9.12 5.25
C SER A 14 -14.96 -8.30 5.63
N ALA A 15 -13.91 -8.37 4.81
CA ALA A 15 -12.68 -7.60 5.04
C ALA A 15 -12.33 -6.74 3.82
N GLY A 16 -12.09 -5.46 4.04
CA GLY A 16 -11.51 -4.55 3.04
C GLY A 16 -9.99 -4.62 3.04
N VAL A 17 -9.39 -4.63 1.86
CA VAL A 17 -7.94 -4.73 1.65
C VAL A 17 -7.47 -3.72 0.61
N ASP A 18 -6.37 -3.04 0.92
CA ASP A 18 -5.70 -2.09 0.00
C ASP A 18 -4.17 -2.15 0.20
N GLU A 19 -3.43 -1.80 -0.85
CA GLU A 19 -1.97 -1.71 -0.83
C GLU A 19 -1.43 -0.29 -0.96
N VAL A 20 -0.17 -0.12 -0.55
CA VAL A 20 0.56 1.12 -0.73
C VAL A 20 2.03 0.86 -1.08
N GLY A 21 2.59 1.76 -1.90
CA GLY A 21 4.01 1.74 -2.23
C GLY A 21 4.37 0.89 -3.43
N ARG A 22 3.42 0.50 -4.28
CA ARG A 22 3.71 -0.29 -5.48
C ARG A 22 4.67 0.39 -6.45
N GLY A 23 4.54 1.70 -6.65
CA GLY A 23 5.37 2.49 -7.55
C GLY A 23 6.65 3.07 -6.93
N SER A 24 6.96 2.75 -5.68
CA SER A 24 8.16 3.28 -5.02
C SER A 24 9.42 2.57 -5.52
N LEU A 25 10.56 3.29 -5.55
CA LEU A 25 11.87 2.72 -5.87
C LEU A 25 12.56 2.13 -4.64
N PHE A 26 12.13 2.54 -3.44
CA PHE A 26 12.74 2.14 -2.17
C PHE A 26 11.73 1.54 -1.21
N GLY A 27 12.17 0.51 -0.48
CA GLY A 27 11.45 -0.12 0.60
C GLY A 27 10.34 -1.08 0.16
N PRO A 28 9.63 -1.67 1.13
CA PRO A 28 8.60 -2.67 0.87
C PRO A 28 7.32 -2.08 0.26
N VAL A 29 6.49 -2.98 -0.27
CA VAL A 29 5.05 -2.75 -0.47
C VAL A 29 4.33 -3.17 0.82
N PHE A 30 3.36 -2.36 1.25
CA PHE A 30 2.53 -2.64 2.42
C PHE A 30 1.09 -2.88 1.98
N ALA A 31 0.34 -3.64 2.77
CA ALA A 31 -1.09 -3.77 2.63
C ALA A 31 -1.75 -3.77 4.02
N GLY A 32 -2.98 -3.26 4.06
CA GLY A 32 -3.85 -3.33 5.23
C GLY A 32 -5.02 -4.26 4.95
N ALA A 33 -5.53 -4.90 5.99
CA ALA A 33 -6.80 -5.60 5.98
C ALA A 33 -7.64 -5.13 7.16
N VAL A 34 -8.91 -4.80 6.96
CA VAL A 34 -9.81 -4.25 8.00
C VAL A 34 -11.19 -4.88 7.91
N VAL A 35 -11.72 -5.29 9.05
CA VAL A 35 -13.11 -5.73 9.26
C VAL A 35 -13.83 -4.65 10.08
N LEU A 36 -14.99 -4.22 9.60
CA LEU A 36 -15.80 -3.20 10.26
C LEU A 36 -17.17 -3.76 10.61
N GLY A 37 -17.66 -3.46 11.81
CA GLY A 37 -19.04 -3.71 12.18
C GLY A 37 -20.00 -2.63 11.69
N GLN A 38 -21.28 -3.00 11.50
CA GLN A 38 -22.35 -2.06 11.15
C GLN A 38 -22.38 -0.81 12.05
N PRO A 39 -22.23 -0.90 13.39
CA PRO A 39 -22.24 0.28 14.27
C PRO A 39 -21.10 1.26 14.02
N CYS A 40 -20.00 0.80 13.44
CA CYS A 40 -18.76 1.57 13.27
C CYS A 40 -18.78 2.40 11.97
N LEU A 41 -19.64 2.04 11.01
CA LEU A 41 -19.68 2.68 9.69
C LEU A 41 -20.06 4.17 9.76
N ALA A 42 -21.13 4.51 10.49
CA ALA A 42 -21.59 5.90 10.61
C ALA A 42 -20.57 6.80 11.34
N PRO A 43 -20.01 6.40 12.51
CA PRO A 43 -18.94 7.16 13.16
C PRO A 43 -17.71 7.38 12.25
N LEU A 44 -17.25 6.35 11.55
CA LEU A 44 -16.08 6.44 10.65
C LEU A 44 -16.35 7.39 9.48
N ALA A 45 -17.54 7.32 8.88
CA ALA A 45 -17.94 8.27 7.84
C ALA A 45 -17.99 9.71 8.36
N ALA A 46 -18.52 9.92 9.57
CA ALA A 46 -18.66 11.24 10.18
C ALA A 46 -17.31 11.91 10.49
N VAL A 47 -16.28 11.15 10.86
CA VAL A 47 -14.91 11.67 11.05
C VAL A 47 -14.16 11.90 9.74
N GLY A 48 -14.80 11.66 8.59
CA GLY A 48 -14.24 11.92 7.28
C GLY A 48 -13.33 10.82 6.75
N LEU A 49 -13.49 9.57 7.22
CA LEU A 49 -12.86 8.42 6.59
C LEU A 49 -13.44 8.27 5.18
N THR A 50 -12.74 8.84 4.22
CA THR A 50 -13.05 8.86 2.79
C THR A 50 -11.74 8.65 2.04
N ASP A 51 -11.78 8.64 0.71
CA ASP A 51 -10.64 8.47 -0.20
C ASP A 51 -9.29 8.91 0.41
N SER A 52 -8.48 7.93 0.79
CA SER A 52 -7.25 8.10 1.56
C SER A 52 -6.21 8.98 0.85
N LYS A 53 -6.34 9.11 -0.48
CA LYS A 53 -5.49 9.94 -1.34
C LYS A 53 -5.82 11.43 -1.22
N LYS A 54 -7.03 11.78 -0.77
CA LYS A 54 -7.43 13.17 -0.46
C LYS A 54 -7.06 13.60 0.95
N LEU A 55 -6.80 12.64 1.84
CA LEU A 55 -6.39 12.94 3.21
C LEU A 55 -4.94 13.45 3.26
N THR A 56 -4.71 14.49 4.06
CA THR A 56 -3.34 14.94 4.36
C THR A 56 -2.64 13.93 5.27
N ALA A 57 -1.30 13.95 5.31
CA ALA A 57 -0.54 13.07 6.21
C ALA A 57 -0.96 13.23 7.68
N ARG A 58 -1.20 14.48 8.12
CA ARG A 58 -1.71 14.78 9.45
C ARG A 58 -3.08 14.15 9.69
N ARG A 59 -4.02 14.29 8.75
CA ARG A 59 -5.35 13.68 8.91
C ARG A 59 -5.34 12.16 8.91
N ARG A 60 -4.48 11.52 8.13
CA ARG A 60 -4.30 10.06 8.24
C ARG A 60 -3.80 9.64 9.62
N ALA A 61 -2.81 10.36 10.16
CA ALA A 61 -2.29 10.09 11.49
C ALA A 61 -3.37 10.25 12.58
N ASP A 62 -4.22 11.28 12.47
CA ASP A 62 -5.34 11.50 13.40
C ASP A 62 -6.41 10.40 13.30
N LEU A 63 -6.61 9.81 12.10
CA LEU A 63 -7.61 8.77 11.86
C LEU A 63 -7.18 7.37 12.29
N VAL A 64 -5.88 7.08 12.31
CA VAL A 64 -5.34 5.77 12.71
C VAL A 64 -5.89 5.30 14.07
N PRO A 65 -5.80 6.05 15.18
CA PRO A 65 -6.33 5.60 16.46
C PRO A 65 -7.85 5.41 16.43
N VAL A 66 -8.57 6.24 15.66
CA VAL A 66 -10.04 6.11 15.52
C VAL A 66 -10.40 4.81 14.80
N ILE A 67 -9.72 4.50 13.70
CA ILE A 67 -9.90 3.25 12.96
C ILE A 67 -9.56 2.06 13.86
N GLN A 68 -8.43 2.08 14.55
CA GLN A 68 -7.98 0.97 15.39
C GLN A 68 -8.92 0.69 16.56
N ASN A 69 -9.55 1.73 17.11
CA ASN A 69 -10.51 1.60 18.22
C ASN A 69 -11.89 1.13 17.76
N LEU A 70 -12.32 1.51 16.55
CA LEU A 70 -13.65 1.19 16.03
C LEU A 70 -13.69 -0.07 15.17
N ALA A 71 -12.59 -0.45 14.53
CA ALA A 71 -12.55 -1.66 13.71
C ALA A 71 -12.68 -2.91 14.60
N GLU A 72 -13.45 -3.88 14.11
CA GLU A 72 -13.58 -5.18 14.78
C GLU A 72 -12.24 -5.93 14.74
N ALA A 73 -11.59 -5.89 13.59
CA ALA A 73 -10.25 -6.43 13.40
C ALA A 73 -9.52 -5.67 12.33
N TRP A 74 -8.20 -5.60 12.46
CA TRP A 74 -7.34 -5.08 11.42
C TRP A 74 -5.95 -5.70 11.51
N ALA A 75 -5.24 -5.70 10.40
CA ALA A 75 -3.87 -6.19 10.33
C ALA A 75 -3.08 -5.55 9.19
N LEU A 76 -1.75 -5.66 9.28
CA LEU A 76 -0.80 -5.19 8.28
C LEU A 76 0.03 -6.35 7.73
N GLY A 77 0.24 -6.33 6.43
CA GLY A 77 1.14 -7.21 5.71
C GLY A 77 2.13 -6.40 4.86
N GLN A 78 3.28 -6.99 4.56
CA GLN A 78 4.29 -6.37 3.73
C GLN A 78 5.00 -7.41 2.87
N ALA A 79 5.61 -6.95 1.78
CA ALA A 79 6.61 -7.68 1.02
C ALA A 79 7.81 -6.76 0.72
N SER A 80 9.00 -7.29 0.99
CA SER A 80 10.28 -6.59 0.92
C SER A 80 10.68 -6.21 -0.51
N ALA A 81 11.64 -5.29 -0.63
CA ALA A 81 12.24 -4.96 -1.93
C ALA A 81 12.87 -6.20 -2.60
N ALA A 82 13.52 -7.07 -1.82
CA ALA A 82 14.09 -8.33 -2.32
C ALA A 82 13.02 -9.30 -2.87
N GLU A 83 11.86 -9.42 -2.20
CA GLU A 83 10.74 -10.21 -2.72
C GLU A 83 10.16 -9.60 -4.01
N ILE A 84 10.08 -8.27 -4.09
CA ILE A 84 9.64 -7.56 -5.30
C ILE A 84 10.61 -7.82 -6.46
N ASP A 85 11.92 -7.73 -6.21
CA ASP A 85 12.93 -7.99 -7.23
C ASP A 85 12.92 -9.44 -7.70
N ARG A 86 12.69 -10.39 -6.79
CA ARG A 86 12.69 -11.82 -7.10
C ARG A 86 11.42 -12.31 -7.81
N HIS A 87 10.25 -11.77 -7.43
CA HIS A 87 8.95 -12.32 -7.87
C HIS A 87 8.10 -11.33 -8.68
N GLY A 88 8.56 -10.09 -8.81
CA GLY A 88 7.84 -9.01 -9.44
C GLY A 88 6.80 -8.36 -8.52
N ILE A 89 6.48 -7.10 -8.82
CA ILE A 89 5.62 -6.27 -7.97
C ILE A 89 4.21 -6.83 -7.79
N ARG A 90 3.65 -7.50 -8.80
CA ARG A 90 2.30 -8.06 -8.70
C ARG A 90 2.23 -9.14 -7.63
N VAL A 91 3.13 -10.12 -7.70
CA VAL A 91 3.18 -11.24 -6.74
C VAL A 91 3.47 -10.73 -5.34
N ALA A 92 4.45 -9.83 -5.18
CA ALA A 92 4.77 -9.25 -3.89
C ALA A 92 3.60 -8.45 -3.28
N THR A 93 2.82 -7.74 -4.10
CA THR A 93 1.60 -7.05 -3.64
C THR A 93 0.56 -8.05 -3.13
N GLU A 94 0.29 -9.10 -3.90
CA GLU A 94 -0.66 -10.16 -3.50
C GLU A 94 -0.22 -10.82 -2.18
N TRP A 95 1.08 -11.07 -2.01
CA TRP A 95 1.61 -11.60 -0.76
C TRP A 95 1.48 -10.63 0.41
N ALA A 96 1.72 -9.33 0.22
CA ALA A 96 1.50 -8.34 1.26
C ALA A 96 0.02 -8.33 1.70
N MET A 97 -0.91 -8.36 0.75
CA MET A 97 -2.35 -8.42 1.04
C MET A 97 -2.73 -9.71 1.76
N LEU A 98 -2.30 -10.88 1.26
CA LEU A 98 -2.59 -12.17 1.89
C LEU A 98 -2.02 -12.25 3.31
N ARG A 99 -0.80 -11.74 3.54
CA ARG A 99 -0.20 -11.65 4.88
C ARG A 99 -0.98 -10.74 5.82
N ALA A 100 -1.62 -9.69 5.31
CA ALA A 100 -2.50 -8.86 6.13
C ALA A 100 -3.76 -9.66 6.52
N VAL A 101 -4.42 -10.29 5.54
CA VAL A 101 -5.64 -11.08 5.76
C VAL A 101 -5.39 -12.27 6.71
N GLN A 102 -4.28 -12.99 6.55
CA GLN A 102 -3.91 -14.14 7.39
C GLN A 102 -3.69 -13.79 8.87
N LYS A 103 -3.45 -12.51 9.19
CA LYS A 103 -3.27 -12.03 10.56
C LYS A 103 -4.58 -11.55 11.20
N LEU A 104 -5.68 -11.52 10.46
CA LEU A 104 -7.00 -11.29 11.05
C LEU A 104 -7.36 -12.47 11.97
N PRO A 105 -8.08 -12.23 13.08
CA PRO A 105 -8.40 -13.27 14.05
C PRO A 105 -9.33 -14.35 13.49
N ARG A 106 -10.09 -14.03 12.43
CA ARG A 106 -10.98 -14.96 11.72
C ARG A 106 -10.85 -14.72 10.22
N PRO A 107 -10.91 -15.78 9.40
CA PRO A 107 -10.94 -15.62 7.95
C PRO A 107 -12.24 -14.93 7.53
N PRO A 108 -12.19 -13.89 6.68
CA PRO A 108 -13.41 -13.26 6.16
C PRO A 108 -14.15 -14.21 5.21
N GLN A 109 -15.48 -14.14 5.22
CA GLN A 109 -16.31 -14.84 4.23
C GLN A 109 -16.21 -14.17 2.86
N LEU A 110 -16.14 -12.82 2.85
CA LEU A 110 -15.98 -12.02 1.64
C LEU A 110 -14.77 -11.08 1.75
N LEU A 111 -13.88 -11.13 0.77
CA LEU A 111 -12.76 -10.22 0.66
C LEU A 111 -13.05 -9.09 -0.34
N LEU A 112 -13.04 -7.85 0.09
CA LEU A 112 -13.12 -6.67 -0.78
C LEU A 112 -11.72 -6.13 -1.06
N VAL A 113 -11.28 -6.20 -2.31
CA VAL A 113 -9.92 -5.85 -2.72
C VAL A 113 -9.94 -4.55 -3.53
N ASP A 114 -9.14 -3.55 -3.16
CA ASP A 114 -9.00 -2.35 -4.00
C ASP A 114 -8.35 -2.68 -5.35
N GLY A 115 -8.89 -2.09 -6.41
CA GLY A 115 -8.37 -2.20 -7.77
C GLY A 115 -9.13 -3.20 -8.64
N VAL A 116 -8.47 -3.65 -9.71
CA VAL A 116 -9.09 -4.47 -10.78
C VAL A 116 -8.64 -5.93 -10.76
N LEU A 117 -7.64 -6.28 -9.95
CA LEU A 117 -6.96 -7.56 -10.07
C LEU A 117 -7.20 -8.43 -8.82
N PRO A 118 -7.78 -9.63 -8.96
CA PRO A 118 -8.07 -10.50 -7.83
C PRO A 118 -6.81 -11.12 -7.23
N LEU A 119 -6.90 -11.54 -5.96
CA LEU A 119 -5.84 -12.29 -5.29
C LEU A 119 -5.87 -13.75 -5.75
N ARG A 120 -4.88 -14.12 -6.57
CA ARG A 120 -4.81 -15.45 -7.21
C ARG A 120 -4.71 -16.62 -6.23
N CYS A 121 -4.12 -16.42 -5.05
CA CYS A 121 -3.93 -17.46 -4.05
C CYS A 121 -4.96 -17.39 -2.90
N TRP A 122 -6.04 -16.62 -3.05
CA TRP A 122 -7.16 -16.61 -2.10
C TRP A 122 -8.21 -17.62 -2.55
N SER A 123 -8.57 -18.55 -1.67
CA SER A 123 -9.57 -19.61 -1.95
C SER A 123 -11.00 -19.23 -1.58
N GLY A 124 -11.19 -18.14 -0.82
CA GLY A 124 -12.50 -17.67 -0.39
C GLY A 124 -13.18 -16.77 -1.44
N GLU A 125 -14.38 -16.29 -1.10
CA GLU A 125 -15.08 -15.31 -1.92
C GLU A 125 -14.31 -13.98 -1.92
N GLN A 126 -14.21 -13.35 -3.09
CA GLN A 126 -13.53 -12.07 -3.24
C GLN A 126 -14.16 -11.22 -4.34
N VAL A 127 -14.09 -9.91 -4.16
CA VAL A 127 -14.63 -8.91 -5.07
C VAL A 127 -13.60 -7.80 -5.20
N THR A 128 -13.27 -7.46 -6.45
CA THR A 128 -12.39 -6.33 -6.75
C THR A 128 -13.22 -5.06 -6.96
N LEU A 129 -12.89 -3.98 -6.28
CA LEU A 129 -13.58 -2.70 -6.36
C LEU A 129 -12.64 -1.64 -6.92
N VAL A 130 -12.98 -1.08 -8.08
CA VAL A 130 -12.21 0.02 -8.67
C VAL A 130 -12.43 1.28 -7.86
N ARG A 131 -11.34 1.86 -7.33
CA ARG A 131 -11.41 3.00 -6.38
C ARG A 131 -12.27 2.63 -5.17
N GLY A 132 -12.09 1.41 -4.66
CA GLY A 132 -12.81 0.89 -3.51
C GLY A 132 -12.59 1.75 -2.27
N ASP A 133 -11.43 2.38 -2.12
CA ASP A 133 -11.13 3.37 -1.07
C ASP A 133 -12.10 4.57 -1.04
N SER A 134 -12.75 4.88 -2.15
CA SER A 134 -13.70 5.98 -2.28
C SER A 134 -15.15 5.56 -1.99
N HIS A 135 -15.42 4.26 -1.95
CA HIS A 135 -16.79 3.70 -1.92
C HIS A 135 -17.00 2.62 -0.85
N CYS A 136 -15.94 2.13 -0.21
CA CYS A 136 -15.96 1.13 0.84
C CYS A 136 -15.10 1.59 2.02
N LEU A 137 -15.73 1.81 3.18
CA LEU A 137 -15.05 2.29 4.39
C LEU A 137 -13.97 1.33 4.89
N ALA A 138 -14.14 0.02 4.71
CA ALA A 138 -13.12 -0.94 5.13
C ALA A 138 -11.88 -0.88 4.24
N ILE A 139 -12.04 -0.70 2.92
CA ILE A 139 -10.91 -0.46 2.01
C ILE A 139 -10.24 0.88 2.35
N ALA A 140 -11.02 1.93 2.59
CA ALA A 140 -10.49 3.23 3.00
C ALA A 140 -9.67 3.13 4.31
N ALA A 141 -10.19 2.41 5.30
CA ALA A 141 -9.49 2.15 6.56
C ALA A 141 -8.19 1.37 6.34
N ALA A 142 -8.23 0.29 5.55
CA ALA A 142 -7.06 -0.51 5.20
C ALA A 142 -5.98 0.35 4.52
N SER A 143 -6.38 1.21 3.59
CA SER A 143 -5.52 2.16 2.89
C SER A 143 -4.81 3.11 3.86
N VAL A 144 -5.57 3.71 4.78
CA VAL A 144 -5.04 4.65 5.79
C VAL A 144 -4.03 3.96 6.70
N LEU A 145 -4.37 2.79 7.25
CA LEU A 145 -3.47 2.02 8.12
C LEU A 145 -2.19 1.62 7.39
N ALA A 146 -2.31 1.09 6.16
CA ALA A 146 -1.16 0.69 5.36
C ALA A 146 -0.26 1.87 5.03
N LYS A 147 -0.85 3.01 4.60
CA LYS A 147 -0.13 4.23 4.24
C LYS A 147 0.62 4.81 5.44
N GLN A 148 -0.05 4.91 6.59
CA GLN A 148 0.57 5.44 7.81
C GLN A 148 1.75 4.56 8.26
N ALA A 149 1.56 3.24 8.30
CA ALA A 149 2.59 2.31 8.72
C ALA A 149 3.80 2.33 7.77
N ARG A 150 3.55 2.33 6.46
CA ARG A 150 4.61 2.40 5.45
C ARG A 150 5.38 3.71 5.54
N ASP A 151 4.69 4.84 5.56
CA ASP A 151 5.35 6.15 5.59
C ASP A 151 6.16 6.32 6.88
N GLY A 152 5.67 5.82 8.02
CA GLY A 152 6.42 5.75 9.28
C GLY A 152 7.72 4.94 9.15
N LEU A 153 7.64 3.73 8.58
CA LEU A 153 8.82 2.91 8.33
C LEU A 153 9.83 3.62 7.42
N ILE A 154 9.38 4.23 6.32
CA ILE A 154 10.29 4.95 5.41
C ILE A 154 10.89 6.17 6.09
N GLY A 155 10.15 6.87 6.95
CA GLY A 155 10.65 7.98 7.75
C GLY A 155 11.78 7.57 8.70
N GLU A 156 11.66 6.41 9.34
CA GLU A 156 12.74 5.86 10.16
C GLU A 156 13.95 5.44 9.31
N LEU A 157 13.71 4.77 8.18
CA LEU A 157 14.79 4.38 7.26
C LEU A 157 15.50 5.58 6.64
N ALA A 158 14.82 6.72 6.48
CA ALA A 158 15.45 7.95 5.99
C ALA A 158 16.61 8.43 6.89
N LYS A 159 16.56 8.12 8.19
CA LYS A 159 17.64 8.43 9.14
C LYS A 159 18.88 7.57 8.88
N SER A 160 18.68 6.31 8.49
CA SER A 160 19.77 5.36 8.17
C SER A 160 20.30 5.53 6.75
N TYR A 161 19.52 6.10 5.84
CA TYR A 161 19.88 6.34 4.44
C TYR A 161 19.70 7.83 4.08
N PRO A 162 20.55 8.73 4.63
CA PRO A 162 20.47 10.16 4.34
C PRO A 162 20.82 10.45 2.87
N GLY A 163 20.40 11.62 2.38
CA GLY A 163 20.70 12.10 1.02
C GLY A 163 19.67 11.74 -0.05
N TYR A 164 18.94 10.64 0.13
CA TYR A 164 17.96 10.17 -0.86
C TYR A 164 16.63 10.95 -0.87
N GLY A 165 16.35 11.77 0.15
CA GLY A 165 15.10 12.55 0.27
C GLY A 165 13.88 11.72 0.70
N LEU A 166 14.10 10.52 1.24
CA LEU A 166 13.07 9.55 1.64
C LEU A 166 12.03 10.14 2.60
N GLU A 167 12.44 11.07 3.47
CA GLU A 167 11.58 11.77 4.43
C GLU A 167 10.48 12.61 3.76
N ARG A 168 10.67 13.02 2.50
CA ARG A 168 9.72 13.86 1.76
C ARG A 168 8.81 13.06 0.84
N HIS A 169 9.36 12.04 0.20
CA HIS A 169 8.66 11.31 -0.87
C HIS A 169 8.51 9.82 -0.61
N ALA A 170 8.74 9.34 0.62
CA ALA A 170 8.46 7.96 1.04
C ALA A 170 8.97 6.87 0.07
N GLY A 171 10.14 7.10 -0.54
CA GLY A 171 10.76 6.18 -1.50
C GLY A 171 10.21 6.22 -2.94
N TYR A 172 9.26 7.10 -3.30
CA TYR A 172 8.82 7.30 -4.69
C TYR A 172 9.92 7.92 -5.57
N GLY A 173 9.92 7.59 -6.86
CA GLY A 173 10.96 7.97 -7.83
C GLY A 173 10.90 9.43 -8.30
N THR A 174 10.90 10.39 -7.37
CA THR A 174 10.95 11.82 -7.68
C THR A 174 12.26 12.19 -8.39
N ALA A 175 12.33 13.37 -9.02
CA ALA A 175 13.58 13.86 -9.63
C ALA A 175 14.74 13.86 -8.62
N LYS A 176 14.49 14.32 -7.39
CA LYS A 176 15.47 14.30 -6.29
C LYS A 176 15.95 12.88 -5.97
N HIS A 177 15.04 11.92 -5.86
CA HIS A 177 15.40 10.53 -5.55
C HIS A 177 16.24 9.89 -6.66
N ARG A 178 15.87 10.16 -7.92
CA ARG A 178 16.60 9.66 -9.09
C ARG A 178 18.00 10.27 -9.20
N GLN A 179 18.15 11.56 -8.86
CA GLN A 179 19.46 12.19 -8.79
C GLN A 179 20.31 11.58 -7.67
N ALA A 180 19.75 11.41 -6.47
CA ALA A 180 20.48 10.77 -5.37
C ALA A 180 20.93 9.34 -5.69
N LEU A 181 20.14 8.59 -6.47
CA LEU A 181 20.53 7.27 -6.98
C LEU A 181 21.73 7.32 -7.93
N GLN A 182 21.91 8.40 -8.69
CA GLN A 182 23.08 8.60 -9.56
C GLN A 182 24.30 8.99 -8.73
N ASP A 183 24.11 9.86 -7.73
CA ASP A 183 25.21 10.42 -6.94
C ASP A 183 25.73 9.44 -5.87
N LEU A 184 24.81 8.68 -5.23
CA LEU A 184 25.09 7.83 -4.07
C LEU A 184 25.05 6.32 -4.40
N GLY A 185 24.52 5.96 -5.57
CA GLY A 185 24.22 4.56 -5.93
C GLY A 185 22.97 4.00 -5.24
N PRO A 186 22.54 2.77 -5.58
CA PRO A 186 21.45 2.10 -4.90
C PRO A 186 21.89 1.47 -3.57
N THR A 187 20.94 1.36 -2.65
CA THR A 187 21.09 0.65 -1.36
C THR A 187 20.43 -0.73 -1.40
N PRO A 188 20.67 -1.62 -0.41
CA PRO A 188 20.00 -2.92 -0.35
C PRO A 188 18.46 -2.88 -0.24
N LEU A 189 17.89 -1.72 0.11
CA LEU A 189 16.44 -1.53 0.20
C LEU A 189 15.84 -0.89 -1.06
N HIS A 190 16.66 -0.57 -2.06
CA HIS A 190 16.15 -0.20 -3.38
C HIS A 190 15.70 -1.43 -4.16
N ARG A 191 14.66 -1.27 -4.97
CA ARG A 191 14.11 -2.30 -5.86
C ARG A 191 14.90 -2.27 -7.16
N LEU A 192 15.93 -3.08 -7.26
CA LEU A 192 16.88 -3.05 -8.39
C LEU A 192 16.19 -3.33 -9.72
N SER A 193 15.15 -4.17 -9.71
CA SER A 193 14.33 -4.48 -10.89
C SER A 193 13.62 -3.25 -11.48
N PHE A 194 13.42 -2.19 -10.69
CA PHE A 194 12.79 -0.95 -11.13
C PHE A 194 13.80 0.05 -11.69
N LEU A 195 15.07 -0.05 -11.31
CA LEU A 195 16.11 0.93 -11.65
C LEU A 195 16.61 0.81 -13.09
N SER A 196 16.46 -0.36 -13.71
CA SER A 196 16.74 -0.57 -15.15
C SER A 196 15.94 0.37 -16.05
N ARG A 197 14.80 0.88 -15.57
CA ARG A 197 13.93 1.84 -16.27
C ARG A 197 14.26 3.31 -15.95
N VAL A 198 15.24 3.54 -15.08
CA VAL A 198 15.57 4.86 -14.49
C VAL A 198 16.98 5.31 -14.84
N ALA A 199 17.86 4.40 -15.24
CA ALA A 199 19.18 4.75 -15.76
C ALA A 199 19.06 5.56 -17.07
N PRO A 200 19.78 6.69 -17.22
CA PRO A 200 19.95 7.29 -18.53
C PRO A 200 20.61 6.25 -19.45
N CYS A 201 20.16 6.19 -20.72
CA CYS A 201 20.93 5.53 -21.76
C CYS A 201 22.37 6.07 -21.66
N ALA A 202 23.37 5.18 -21.56
CA ALA A 202 24.76 5.60 -21.56
C ALA A 202 24.98 6.52 -22.76
N PRO A 203 25.67 7.67 -22.62
CA PRO A 203 26.00 8.50 -23.78
C PRO A 203 26.78 7.60 -24.73
N GLY A 204 26.17 7.35 -25.90
CA GLY A 204 26.68 6.45 -26.91
C GLY A 204 28.16 6.72 -27.13
N THR A 205 28.96 5.68 -26.93
CA THR A 205 30.32 5.60 -27.44
C THR A 205 30.32 6.11 -28.87
N ARG A 206 31.00 7.23 -29.10
CA ARG A 206 31.32 7.70 -30.45
C ARG A 206 32.01 6.54 -31.16
N ALA A 207 31.32 5.88 -32.07
CA ALA A 207 31.99 5.10 -33.10
C ALA A 207 32.61 6.11 -34.05
N GLY A 208 33.87 6.43 -33.80
CA GLY A 208 34.71 7.14 -34.74
C GLY A 208 35.04 6.22 -35.92
N SER A 209 34.78 6.77 -37.11
CA SER A 209 35.60 6.68 -38.32
C SER A 209 35.65 5.34 -39.09
N PRO A 210 35.99 5.36 -40.40
CA PRO A 210 36.30 6.49 -41.28
C PRO A 210 35.19 6.84 -42.29
#